data_AF-A0A2S9FFF0-F1
#
_entry.id   AF-A0A2S9FFF0-F1
#
_cell.length_a   1.000
_cell.length_b   1.000
_cell.length_c   1.000
_cell.angle_alpha   90.00
_cell.angle_beta   90.00
_cell.angle_gamma   90.00
#
_symmetry.space_group_name_H-M   'P 1'
#
loop_
_entity.id
_entity.type
_entity.pdbx_description
1 polymer ?
#
loop_
_entity_poly.entity_id
_entity_poly.type
_entity_poly.pdbx_seq_one_letter_code
_entity_poly.pdbx_strand_id
1 'polypeptide(L)'
;MTATGRQIHPGHALFARYAFPPNELGYCGPPGTGTLPGGDAGHLADYAREFDGAWPYLSAIAHATGTPDPLDEEVVRSYWVGGPLLDRVDPPALL
;
A
#
# COMPACT_ATOMS: atom_id res chain seq x y z
N MET A 1 -17.69 -0.44 -27.92
CA MET A 1 -16.42 -0.64 -27.19
C MET A 1 -16.63 -0.16 -25.77
N THR A 2 -17.07 -1.03 -24.88
CA THR A 2 -17.22 -0.72 -23.45
C THR A 2 -15.85 -0.85 -22.80
N ALA A 3 -15.32 0.25 -22.28
CA ALA A 3 -14.13 0.21 -21.43
C ALA A 3 -14.51 -0.55 -20.16
N THR A 4 -13.96 -1.74 -19.97
CA THR A 4 -14.03 -2.47 -18.70
C THR A 4 -13.26 -1.66 -17.67
N GLY A 5 -13.96 -0.88 -16.85
CA GLY A 5 -13.35 -0.21 -15.71
C GLY A 5 -12.74 -1.26 -14.80
N ARG A 6 -11.43 -1.17 -14.53
CA ARG A 6 -10.74 -2.04 -13.58
C ARG A 6 -11.37 -1.80 -12.20
N GLN A 7 -11.96 -2.84 -11.61
CA GLN A 7 -12.48 -2.76 -10.25
C GLN A 7 -11.29 -2.63 -9.30
N ILE A 8 -11.13 -1.48 -8.65
CA ILE A 8 -10.05 -1.22 -7.71
C ILE A 8 -10.48 -1.71 -6.32
N HIS A 9 -9.65 -2.57 -5.71
CA HIS A 9 -9.88 -3.04 -4.34
C HIS A 9 -9.75 -1.88 -3.34
N PRO A 10 -10.60 -1.78 -2.30
CA PRO A 10 -10.57 -0.68 -1.34
C PRO A 10 -9.20 -0.43 -0.69
N GLY A 11 -8.49 -1.50 -0.30
CA GLY A 11 -7.16 -1.39 0.28
C GLY A 11 -6.09 -0.92 -0.70
N HIS A 12 -6.18 -1.30 -1.99
CA HIS A 12 -5.32 -0.73 -3.05
C HIS A 12 -5.56 0.77 -3.21
N ALA A 13 -6.83 1.19 -3.23
CA ALA A 13 -7.17 2.60 -3.31
C ALA A 13 -6.65 3.39 -2.09
N LEU A 14 -6.73 2.77 -0.90
CA LEU A 14 -6.22 3.37 0.34
C LEU A 14 -4.68 3.46 0.34
N PHE A 15 -3.99 2.42 -0.11
CA PHE A 15 -2.53 2.41 -0.26
C PHE A 15 -2.10 3.59 -1.15
N ALA A 16 -2.72 3.73 -2.32
CA ALA A 16 -2.33 4.77 -3.24
C ALA A 16 -2.61 6.18 -2.71
N ARG A 17 -3.69 6.39 -1.96
CA ARG A 17 -3.98 7.69 -1.32
C ARG A 17 -2.89 8.12 -0.36
N TYR A 18 -2.32 7.19 0.39
CA TYR A 18 -1.24 7.50 1.32
C TYR A 18 0.15 7.49 0.69
N ALA A 19 0.39 6.63 -0.31
CA ALA A 19 1.67 6.50 -0.99
C ALA A 19 1.94 7.62 -2.01
N PHE A 20 0.87 8.24 -2.56
CA PHE A 20 0.98 9.25 -3.61
C PHE A 20 1.77 10.51 -3.20
N PRO A 21 1.47 11.22 -2.09
CA PRO A 21 2.13 12.49 -1.77
C PRO A 21 3.67 12.40 -1.61
N PRO A 22 4.26 11.38 -0.97
CA PRO A 22 5.71 11.26 -0.94
C PRO A 22 6.29 10.72 -2.26
N ASN A 23 5.54 9.91 -3.03
CA ASN A 23 5.99 9.40 -4.32
C ASN A 23 6.05 10.49 -5.40
N GLU A 24 5.07 11.40 -5.47
CA GLU A 24 5.10 12.53 -6.42
C GLU A 24 6.29 13.48 -6.17
N LEU A 25 6.80 13.50 -4.93
CA LEU A 25 8.00 14.25 -4.54
C LEU A 25 9.31 13.46 -4.72
N GLY A 26 9.23 12.20 -5.14
CA GLY A 26 10.39 11.32 -5.37
C GLY A 26 11.03 10.78 -4.09
N TYR A 27 10.32 10.77 -2.96
CA TYR A 27 10.86 10.25 -1.69
C TYR A 27 10.72 8.74 -1.53
N CYS A 28 9.78 8.11 -2.24
CA CYS A 28 9.57 6.67 -2.19
C CYS A 28 8.94 6.14 -3.48
N GLY A 29 9.07 4.83 -3.71
CA GLY A 29 8.50 4.15 -4.86
C GLY A 29 9.19 4.50 -6.19
N PRO A 30 8.75 3.87 -7.29
CA PRO A 30 9.35 4.09 -8.60
C PRO A 30 9.06 5.50 -9.13
N PRO A 31 10.00 6.11 -9.89
CA PRO A 31 9.79 7.42 -10.49
C PRO A 31 8.71 7.39 -11.57
N GLY A 32 7.99 8.50 -11.73
CA GLY A 32 7.01 8.68 -12.81
C GLY A 32 5.63 8.06 -12.57
N THR A 33 5.44 7.31 -11.48
CA THR A 33 4.14 6.71 -11.11
C THR A 33 3.22 7.67 -10.34
N GLY A 34 3.78 8.70 -9.69
CA GLY A 34 3.05 9.77 -8.98
C GLY A 34 2.57 10.93 -9.86
N THR A 35 2.86 10.91 -11.16
CA THR A 35 2.56 12.05 -12.08
C THR A 35 1.20 11.98 -12.77
N LEU A 36 0.36 10.98 -12.46
CA LEU A 36 -0.94 10.81 -13.10
C LEU A 36 -1.99 11.80 -12.54
N PRO A 37 -2.64 12.64 -13.39
CA PRO A 37 -3.69 13.54 -12.94
C PRO A 37 -4.85 12.77 -12.32
N GLY A 38 -5.21 13.11 -11.08
CA GLY A 38 -6.33 12.48 -10.37
C GLY A 38 -5.98 11.25 -9.55
N GLY A 39 -4.70 10.86 -9.46
CA GLY A 39 -4.25 9.74 -8.65
C GLY A 39 -4.97 8.47 -9.06
N ASP A 40 -4.53 7.83 -10.15
CA ASP A 40 -5.00 6.49 -10.48
C ASP A 40 -4.57 5.54 -9.35
N ALA A 41 -5.44 5.46 -8.34
CA ALA A 41 -5.19 4.77 -7.09
C ALA A 41 -5.02 3.26 -7.32
N GLY A 42 -5.52 2.76 -8.45
CA GLY A 42 -5.29 1.38 -8.89
C GLY A 42 -3.88 1.22 -9.45
N HIS A 43 -3.41 2.19 -10.23
CA HIS A 43 -2.11 2.11 -10.89
C HIS A 43 -0.94 2.18 -9.90
N LEU A 44 -1.01 3.00 -8.85
CA LEU A 44 0.10 3.08 -7.89
C LEU A 44 0.23 1.81 -7.04
N ALA A 45 -0.89 1.18 -6.70
CA ALA A 45 -0.92 -0.09 -5.97
C ALA A 45 -0.32 -1.26 -6.78
N ASP A 46 -0.37 -1.20 -8.12
CA ASP A 46 0.30 -2.19 -8.98
C ASP A 46 1.84 -2.19 -8.77
N TYR A 47 2.41 -1.06 -8.32
CA TYR A 47 3.83 -0.91 -7.98
C TYR A 47 4.13 -1.03 -6.47
N ALA A 48 3.18 -1.47 -5.64
CA ALA A 48 3.37 -1.47 -4.18
C ALA A 48 4.63 -2.19 -3.71
N ARG A 49 5.06 -3.24 -4.43
CA ARG A 49 6.28 -4.01 -4.13
C ARG A 49 7.57 -3.20 -4.28
N GLU A 50 7.54 -2.12 -5.06
CA GLU A 50 8.69 -1.25 -5.32
C GLU A 50 8.80 -0.11 -4.30
N PHE A 51 7.87 -0.04 -3.33
CA PHE A 51 7.98 0.86 -2.19
C PHE A 51 8.81 0.20 -1.10
N ASP A 52 10.14 0.26 -1.21
CA ASP A 52 11.09 -0.37 -0.27
C ASP A 52 10.84 -0.01 1.20
N GLY A 53 10.29 1.18 1.46
CA GLY A 53 9.87 1.59 2.79
C GLY A 53 8.58 0.93 3.25
N ALA A 54 7.52 0.89 2.43
CA ALA A 54 6.20 0.44 2.86
C ALA A 54 5.99 -1.07 2.73
N TRP A 55 6.48 -1.67 1.65
CA TRP A 55 6.21 -3.06 1.30
C TRP A 55 6.66 -4.07 2.38
N PRO A 56 7.84 -3.94 3.01
CA PRO A 56 8.25 -4.88 4.06
C PRO A 56 7.31 -4.85 5.27
N TYR A 57 6.87 -3.68 5.72
CA TYR A 57 5.97 -3.57 6.87
C TYR A 57 4.55 -4.04 6.55
N LEU A 58 4.02 -3.71 5.38
CA LEU A 58 2.72 -4.23 4.92
C LEU A 58 2.74 -5.76 4.86
N SER A 59 3.83 -6.33 4.33
CA SER A 59 4.01 -7.79 4.26
C SER A 59 4.13 -8.43 5.64
N ALA A 60 4.85 -7.79 6.57
CA ALA A 60 5.01 -8.29 7.93
C ALA A 60 3.71 -8.24 8.74
N ILE A 61 2.93 -7.16 8.62
CA ILE A 61 1.61 -7.06 9.25
C ILE A 61 0.69 -8.15 8.69
N ALA A 62 0.60 -8.28 7.37
CA ALA A 62 -0.22 -9.30 6.72
C ALA A 62 0.18 -10.73 7.13
N HIS A 63 1.48 -11.01 7.23
CA HIS A 63 1.99 -12.29 7.69
C HIS A 63 1.60 -12.57 9.15
N ALA A 64 1.82 -11.60 10.05
CA ALA A 64 1.51 -11.72 11.47
C ALA A 64 0.01 -11.92 11.75
N THR A 65 -0.87 -11.49 10.84
CA THR A 65 -2.33 -11.61 10.98
C THR A 65 -2.94 -12.74 10.16
N GLY A 66 -2.13 -13.44 9.34
CA GLY A 66 -2.63 -14.45 8.40
C GLY A 66 -3.46 -13.87 7.25
N THR A 67 -3.28 -12.59 6.93
CA THR A 67 -3.96 -11.92 5.83
C THR A 67 -3.23 -12.21 4.51
N PRO A 68 -3.89 -12.80 3.49
CA PRO A 68 -3.21 -13.19 2.25
C PRO A 68 -2.70 -12.02 1.41
N ASP A 69 -3.39 -10.88 1.45
CA ASP A 69 -3.08 -9.70 0.65
C ASP A 69 -2.44 -8.60 1.53
N PRO A 70 -1.16 -8.24 1.31
CA PRO A 70 -0.53 -7.10 1.97
C PRO A 70 -1.19 -5.75 1.70
N LEU A 71 -2.05 -5.66 0.67
CA LEU A 71 -2.86 -4.49 0.35
C LEU A 71 -4.30 -4.61 0.83
N ASP A 72 -4.61 -5.56 1.72
CA ASP A 72 -5.89 -5.58 2.44
C ASP A 72 -6.10 -4.24 3.19
N GLU A 73 -7.35 -3.77 3.23
CA GLU A 73 -7.68 -2.44 3.75
C GLU A 73 -7.23 -2.27 5.21
N GLU A 74 -7.38 -3.29 6.05
CA GLU A 74 -7.01 -3.19 7.46
C GLU A 74 -5.50 -3.28 7.67
N VAL A 75 -4.78 -4.01 6.81
CA VAL A 75 -3.30 -4.03 6.79
C VAL A 75 -2.77 -2.65 6.42
N VAL A 76 -3.26 -2.07 5.33
CA VAL A 76 -2.89 -0.74 4.85
C VAL A 76 -3.20 0.33 5.91
N ARG A 77 -4.40 0.31 6.49
CA ARG A 77 -4.77 1.22 7.60
C ARG A 77 -3.81 1.07 8.78
N SER A 78 -3.49 -0.16 9.18
CA SER A 78 -2.62 -0.42 10.32
C SER A 78 -1.19 0.08 10.10
N TYR A 79 -0.66 0.00 8.88
CA TYR A 79 0.66 0.54 8.56
C TYR A 79 0.71 2.08 8.64
N TRP A 80 -0.29 2.77 8.10
CA TRP A 80 -0.27 4.25 8.05
C TRP A 80 -0.79 4.95 9.31
N VAL A 81 -1.84 4.42 9.92
CA VAL A 81 -2.56 5.07 11.03
C VAL A 81 -2.37 4.32 12.35
N GLY A 82 -1.97 3.05 12.29
CA GLY A 82 -1.97 2.14 13.43
C GLY A 82 -3.32 1.42 13.61
N GLY A 83 -3.31 0.38 14.42
CA GLY A 83 -4.50 -0.40 14.73
C GLY A 83 -4.18 -1.70 15.46
N PRO A 84 -5.21 -2.46 15.90
CA PRO A 84 -5.03 -3.68 16.70
C PRO A 84 -4.25 -4.79 15.99
N LEU A 85 -4.10 -4.75 14.66
CA LEU A 85 -3.25 -5.71 13.94
C LEU A 85 -1.79 -5.61 14.37
N LEU A 86 -1.33 -4.42 14.78
CA LEU A 86 0.04 -4.20 15.22
C LEU A 86 0.37 -4.93 16.52
N ASP A 87 -0.64 -5.26 17.35
CA ASP A 87 -0.44 -6.06 18.58
C ASP A 87 0.01 -7.50 18.29
N ARG A 88 -0.16 -7.96 17.04
CA ARG A 88 0.28 -9.29 16.59
C ARG A 88 1.65 -9.31 15.94
N VAL A 89 2.21 -8.14 15.64
CA VAL A 89 3.51 -8.03 14.97
C VAL A 89 4.61 -8.14 16.01
N ASP A 90 5.62 -8.98 15.74
CA ASP A 90 6.83 -9.09 16.56
C ASP A 90 7.80 -7.95 16.20
N PRO A 91 7.99 -6.91 17.04
CA PRO A 91 8.77 -5.74 16.64
C PRO A 91 10.25 -6.03 16.31
N PRO A 92 10.96 -6.93 17.03
CA PRO A 92 12.29 -7.38 16.64
C PRO A 92 12.40 -7.99 15.24
N ALA A 93 11.32 -8.53 14.67
CA ALA A 93 11.33 -9.08 13.31
C ALA A 93 11.37 -7.99 12.21
N LEU A 94 11.26 -6.71 12.59
CA LEU A 94 11.21 -5.55 11.69
C LEU A 94 12.49 -4.70 11.70
N LEU A 95 13.54 -5.12 12.42
CA LEU A 95 14.83 -4.42 12.60
C LEU A 95 15.96 -5.18 11.90
#